data_AF-A0A355E2K7-F1
#
_entry.id   AF-A0A355E2K7-F1
#
_cell.length_a   1.000
_cell.length_b   1.000
_cell.length_c   1.000
_cell.angle_alpha   90.00
_cell.angle_beta   90.00
_cell.angle_gamma   90.00
#
_symmetry.space_group_name_H-M   'P 1'
#
loop_
_entity.id
_entity.type
_entity.pdbx_description
1 polymer ?
#
loop_
_entity_poly.entity_id
_entity_poly.type
_entity_poly.pdbx_seq_one_letter_code
_entity_poly.pdbx_strand_id
1 'polypeptide(L)' 'MLHRHSHPVTITLTPKLFLLAEKIAAEEGRTRSELFREALRKYVWERSWKKLQAYGAKRAEELGIKGDEDIERLIDEGRV' A
#
# COMPACT_ATOMS: atom_id res chain seq x y z
N MET A 1 -9.05 3.37 -27.20
CA MET A 1 -9.33 4.38 -26.15
C MET A 1 -9.69 3.63 -24.87
N LEU A 2 -8.81 3.61 -23.86
CA LEU A 2 -9.18 3.05 -22.56
C LEU A 2 -10.15 4.03 -21.88
N HIS A 3 -11.41 3.65 -21.77
CA HIS A 3 -12.39 4.43 -21.03
C HIS A 3 -11.97 4.45 -19.56
N ARG A 4 -11.55 5.62 -19.08
CA ARG A 4 -11.22 5.83 -17.67
C ARG A 4 -12.52 5.98 -16.88
N HIS A 5 -13.23 4.86 -16.68
CA HIS A 5 -14.48 4.85 -15.92
C HIS A 5 -14.19 5.11 -14.45
N SER A 6 -14.51 6.32 -13.98
CA SER A 6 -14.58 6.63 -12.55
C SER A 6 -16.01 6.45 -12.05
N HIS A 7 -16.19 5.69 -10.97
CA HIS A 7 -17.49 5.55 -10.31
C HIS A 7 -17.54 6.52 -9.11
N PRO A 8 -18.55 7.39 -9.01
CA PRO A 8 -18.73 8.22 -7.84
C PRO A 8 -19.07 7.35 -6.63
N VAL A 9 -18.53 7.71 -5.48
CA VAL A 9 -18.75 7.03 -4.20
C VAL A 9 -19.11 8.08 -3.15
N THR A 10 -20.21 7.83 -2.44
CA THR A 10 -20.61 8.63 -1.28
C THR A 10 -20.16 7.90 -0.02
N ILE A 11 -19.48 8.61 0.86
CA ILE A 11 -19.01 8.08 2.14
C ILE A 11 -19.48 8.99 3.27
N THR A 12 -19.84 8.41 4.40
CA THR A 12 -20.19 9.15 5.62
C THR A 12 -18.97 9.21 6.53
N LEU A 13 -18.66 10.38 7.05
CA LEU A 13 -17.56 10.62 7.97
C LEU A 13 -18.09 11.24 9.26
N THR A 14 -17.43 10.98 10.38
CA THR A 14 -17.69 11.74 11.60
C THR A 14 -17.26 13.20 11.37
N PRO A 15 -17.90 14.19 12.04
CA PRO A 15 -17.53 15.61 11.87
C PRO A 15 -16.04 15.86 12.09
N LYS A 16 -15.45 15.20 13.10
CA LYS A 16 -14.02 15.28 13.40
C LYS A 16 -13.15 14.80 12.23
N LEU A 17 -13.49 13.67 11.63
CA LEU A 17 -12.72 13.10 10.52
C LEU A 17 -12.87 13.93 9.24
N PHE A 18 -14.07 14.47 9.01
CA PHE A 18 -14.33 15.39 7.91
C PHE A 18 -13.45 16.64 8.00
N LEU A 19 -13.41 17.31 9.15
CA LEU A 19 -12.58 18.50 9.38
C LEU A 19 -11.08 18.19 9.22
N LEU A 20 -10.64 17.01 9.68
CA LEU A 20 -9.25 16.59 9.50
C LEU A 20 -8.91 16.38 8.02
N ALA A 21 -9.79 15.73 7.26
CA ALA A 21 -9.59 15.53 5.82
C ALA A 21 -9.56 16.87 5.05
N GLU A 22 -10.40 17.83 5.45
CA GLU A 22 -10.37 19.19 4.87
C GLU A 22 -9.06 19.91 5.16
N LYS A 23 -8.60 19.87 6.41
CA LYS A 23 -7.34 20.50 6.81
C LYS A 23 -6.16 19.93 6.02
N ILE A 24 -6.02 18.60 5.98
CA ILE A 24 -4.92 17.92 5.26
C ILE A 24 -4.96 18.26 3.76
N ALA A 25 -6.14 18.18 3.14
CA ALA A 25 -6.28 18.48 1.72
C ALA A 25 -5.89 19.94 1.41
N ALA A 26 -6.26 20.89 2.28
CA ALA A 26 -5.90 22.30 2.14
C ALA A 26 -4.39 22.54 2.32
N GLU A 27 -3.78 21.94 3.34
CA GLU A 27 -2.33 22.03 3.59
C GLU A 27 -1.49 21.48 2.43
N GLU A 28 -1.98 20.43 1.77
CA GLU A 28 -1.31 19.78 0.64
C GLU A 28 -1.73 20.35 -0.73
N GLY A 29 -2.56 21.40 -0.76
CA GLY A 29 -2.99 22.05 -2.00
C GLY A 29 -3.76 21.13 -2.95
N ARG A 30 -4.53 20.17 -2.42
CA ARG A 30 -5.25 19.16 -3.21
C ARG A 30 -6.73 19.04 -2.82
N THR A 31 -7.50 18.34 -3.65
CA THR A 31 -8.92 18.09 -3.34
C THR A 31 -9.09 16.94 -2.33
N ARG A 32 -10.18 16.99 -1.56
CA ARG A 32 -10.60 15.87 -0.68
C ARG A 32 -10.65 14.54 -1.44
N SER A 33 -11.19 14.54 -2.65
CA SER A 33 -11.30 13.32 -3.46
C SER A 33 -9.94 12.76 -3.88
N GLU A 34 -8.93 13.59 -4.11
CA GLU A 34 -7.56 13.12 -4.36
C GLU A 34 -6.95 12.50 -3.11
N LEU A 35 -7.09 13.16 -1.95
CA LEU A 35 -6.68 12.63 -0.65
C LEU A 35 -7.29 11.23 -0.40
N PHE A 36 -8.61 11.08 -0.55
CA PHE A 36 -9.28 9.79 -0.32
C PHE A 36 -8.83 8.70 -1.30
N ARG A 37 -8.64 9.03 -2.59
CA ARG A 37 -8.15 8.07 -3.58
C ARG A 37 -6.72 7.62 -3.27
N GLU A 38 -5.85 8.53 -2.83
CA GLU A 38 -4.49 8.17 -2.43
C GLU A 38 -4.49 7.33 -1.15
N ALA A 39 -5.26 7.74 -0.14
CA ALA A 39 -5.39 6.98 1.10
C ALA A 39 -5.87 5.55 0.85
N LEU A 40 -6.86 5.37 -0.04
CA LEU A 40 -7.33 4.04 -0.43
C LEU A 40 -6.24 3.22 -1.14
N ARG A 41 -5.48 3.83 -2.06
CA ARG A 41 -4.35 3.16 -2.73
C ARG A 41 -3.28 2.71 -1.73
N LYS A 42 -2.89 3.58 -0.80
CA LYS A 42 -1.93 3.27 0.27
C LYS A 42 -2.43 2.13 1.15
N TYR A 43 -3.69 2.18 1.57
CA TYR A 43 -4.30 1.12 2.38
C TYR A 43 -4.29 -0.25 1.69
N VAL A 44 -4.66 -0.30 0.41
CA VAL A 44 -4.63 -1.55 -0.38
C VAL A 44 -3.20 -2.06 -0.55
N TRP A 45 -2.26 -1.17 -0.88
CA TRP A 45 -0.85 -1.51 -1.01
C TRP A 45 -0.29 -2.09 0.28
N GLU A 46 -0.50 -1.44 1.42
CA GLU A 46 -0.04 -1.91 2.73
C GLU A 46 -0.63 -3.28 3.09
N ARG A 47 -1.92 -3.54 2.80
CA ARG A 47 -2.48 -4.87 3.03
C ARG A 47 -1.81 -5.94 2.17
N SER A 48 -1.54 -5.64 0.90
CA SER A 48 -0.84 -6.57 0.01
C SER A 48 0.59 -6.82 0.47
N TRP A 49 1.30 -5.75 0.87
CA TRP A 49 2.66 -5.84 1.39
C TRP A 49 2.75 -6.68 2.67
N LYS A 50 1.83 -6.49 3.63
CA LYS A 50 1.76 -7.31 4.84
C LYS A 50 1.56 -8.80 4.54
N LYS A 51 0.74 -9.13 3.54
CA LYS A 51 0.56 -10.53 3.11
C LYS A 51 1.84 -11.10 2.51
N LEU A 52 2.52 -10.32 1.66
CA LEU A 52 3.78 -10.74 1.06
C LEU A 52 4.88 -10.95 2.11
N GLN A 53 4.99 -10.04 3.09
CA GLN A 53 5.92 -10.20 4.20
C GLN A 53 5.64 -11.46 5.02
N ALA A 54 4.37 -11.74 5.34
CA ALA A 54 4.01 -12.96 6.07
C ALA A 54 4.37 -14.23 5.29
N TYR A 55 4.11 -14.24 3.97
CA TYR A 55 4.51 -15.33 3.09
C TYR A 55 6.05 -15.48 3.04
N GLY A 56 6.77 -14.37 2.85
CA GLY A 56 8.23 -14.36 2.79
C GLY A 56 8.87 -14.83 4.09
N ALA A 57 8.37 -14.39 5.24
CA ALA A 57 8.85 -14.83 6.55
C ALA A 57 8.68 -16.35 6.73
N LYS A 58 7.50 -16.89 6.38
CA LYS A 58 7.28 -18.33 6.42
C LYS A 58 8.24 -19.08 5.49
N ARG A 59 8.46 -18.56 4.28
CA ARG A 59 9.34 -19.21 3.31
C ARG A 59 10.81 -19.14 3.73
N ALA A 60 11.23 -18.05 4.35
CA ALA A 60 12.57 -17.89 4.90
C ALA A 60 12.82 -18.89 6.04
N GLU A 61 11.84 -19.10 6.92
CA GLU A 61 11.91 -20.13 7.96
C GLU A 61 12.04 -21.54 7.37
N GLU A 62 11.19 -21.90 6.40
CA GLU A 62 11.23 -23.20 5.72
C GLU A 62 12.57 -23.47 5.00
N LEU A 63 13.22 -22.43 4.47
CA LEU A 63 14.49 -22.52 3.76
C LEU A 63 15.71 -22.27 4.66
N GLY A 64 15.50 -21.97 5.95
CA GLY A 64 16.59 -21.68 6.89
C GLY A 64 17.39 -20.43 6.56
N ILE A 65 16.80 -19.45 5.87
CA ILE A 65 17.43 -18.16 5.53
C ILE A 65 17.56 -17.33 6.81
N LYS A 66 18.78 -16.99 7.23
CA LYS A 66 19.05 -16.35 8.53
C LYS A 66 19.62 -14.93 8.42
N GLY A 67 20.03 -14.50 7.24
CA GLY A 67 20.59 -13.17 7.05
C GLY A 67 20.91 -12.87 5.60
N ASP A 68 21.56 -11.73 5.41
CA ASP A 68 21.78 -11.13 4.10
C ASP A 68 22.65 -12.01 3.18
N GLU A 69 23.61 -12.75 3.72
CA GLU A 69 24.46 -13.68 2.95
C GLU A 69 23.64 -14.81 2.28
N ASP A 70 22.62 -15.34 2.98
CA ASP A 70 21.73 -16.35 2.42
C ASP A 70 20.83 -15.76 1.31
N ILE A 71 20.46 -14.49 1.45
CA ILE A 71 19.66 -13.76 0.47
C ILE A 71 20.49 -13.50 -0.79
N GLU A 72 21.72 -13.01 -0.65
CA GLU A 72 22.61 -12.77 -1.78
C GLU A 72 22.88 -14.06 -2.56
N ARG A 73 23.18 -15.17 -1.86
CA ARG A 73 23.34 -16.48 -2.49
C ARG A 73 22.12 -16.89 -3.32
N LEU A 74 20.91 -16.74 -2.77
CA LEU A 74 19.67 -17.08 -3.48
C LEU A 74 19.40 -16.17 -4.69
N ILE A 75 19.76 -14.90 -4.61
CA ILE A 75 19.64 -13.96 -5.73
C ILE A 75 20.62 -14.34 -6.85
N ASP A 76 21.86 -14.68 -6.50
CA ASP A 76 22.88 -15.09 -7.46
C ASP A 76 22.54 -16.43 -8.11
N GLU A 77 22.02 -17.40 -7.36
CA GLU A 77 21.51 -18.67 -7.88
C GLU A 77 20.32 -18.48 -8.84
N GLY A 78 19.48 -17.46 -8.62
CA GLY A 78 18.30 -17.17 -9.43
C GLY A 78 18.57 -16.29 -10.66
N ARG A 79 19.74 -15.66 -10.76
CA ARG A 79 20.18 -14.90 -11.93
C ARG A 79 20.84 -15.84 -12.94
N VAL A 80 20.05 -16.34 -13.88
CA VAL A 80 20.52 -17.04 -15.09
C VAL A 80 20.87 -16.05 -16.19
#